data_AF-A0A3D4RAB9-F1
#
_entry.id   AF-A0A3D4RAB9-F1
#
_cell.length_a   1.000
_cell.length_b   1.000
_cell.length_c   1.000
_cell.angle_alpha   90.00
_cell.angle_beta   90.00
_cell.angle_gamma   90.00
#
_symmetry.space_group_name_H-M   'P 1'
#
loop_
_entity.id
_entity.type
_entity.pdbx_description
1 polymer ?
#
loop_
_entity_poly.entity_id
_entity_poly.type
_entity_poly.pdbx_seq_one_letter_code
_entity_poly.pdbx_strand_id
1 'polypeptide(L)' 'MEVRRSVSDPKFDAQVNILGLLNLMETGKNYGLKKIIFASSGGAIYGDADILPTPENYPVRPASPYGISKFTCELYLD' A
#
# COMPACT_ATOMS: atom_id res chain seq x y z
N MET A 1 8.98 3.85 -1.36
CA MET A 1 9.43 3.98 0.04
C MET A 1 10.06 2.67 0.45
N GLU A 2 11.10 2.68 1.28
CA GLU A 2 11.67 1.46 1.86
C GLU A 2 11.12 1.21 3.27
N VAL A 3 11.04 -0.06 3.66
CA VAL A 3 10.50 -0.50 4.97
C VAL A 3 11.18 0.24 6.13
N ARG A 4 12.51 0.30 6.17
CA ARG A 4 13.26 0.93 7.26
C ARG A 4 12.89 2.41 7.44
N ARG A 5 12.73 3.13 6.34
CA ARG A 5 12.35 4.55 6.36
C ARG A 5 10.93 4.74 6.90
N SER A 6 10.00 3.87 6.51
CA SER A 6 8.62 3.92 7.01
C SER A 6 8.52 3.70 8.51
N VAL A 7 9.42 2.90 9.10
CA VAL A 7 9.49 2.68 10.55
C VAL A 7 10.07 3.90 11.27
N SER A 8 11.12 4.51 10.71
CA SER A 8 11.72 5.71 11.32
C SER A 8 10.81 6.95 11.24
N ASP A 9 9.99 7.05 10.20
CA ASP A 9 9.06 8.17 10.01
C ASP A 9 7.72 7.69 9.40
N PRO A 10 6.83 7.12 10.22
CA PRO A 10 5.55 6.57 9.74
C PRO A 10 4.57 7.65 9.28
N LYS A 11 4.71 8.89 9.80
CA LYS A 11 3.87 10.01 9.35
C LYS A 11 4.21 10.38 7.92
N PHE A 12 5.50 10.49 7.61
CA PHE A 12 5.95 10.71 6.24
C PHE A 12 5.52 9.56 5.31
N ASP A 13 5.57 8.31 5.79
CA ASP A 13 5.07 7.16 5.02
C ASP A 13 3.58 7.27 4.65
N ALA A 14 2.73 7.55 5.64
CA ALA A 14 1.31 7.76 5.40
C ALA A 14 1.04 8.97 4.49
N GLN A 15 1.78 10.08 4.69
CA GLN A 15 1.64 11.28 3.86
C GLN A 15 1.98 11.00 2.39
N VAL A 16 3.04 10.25 2.13
CA VAL A 16 3.47 9.95 0.76
C VAL A 16 2.61 8.87 0.11
N ASN A 17 2.36 7.76 0.80
CA ASN A 17 1.68 6.62 0.19
C ASN A 17 0.16 6.76 0.22
N ILE A 18 -0.42 7.01 1.40
CA ILE A 18 -1.88 7.04 1.58
C ILE A 18 -2.43 8.36 1.06
N LEU A 19 -1.99 9.50 1.62
CA LEU A 19 -2.51 10.80 1.19
C LEU A 19 -2.08 11.11 -0.25
N GLY A 20 -0.87 10.71 -0.66
CA GLY A 20 -0.44 10.84 -2.05
C GLY A 20 -1.35 10.09 -3.03
N LEU A 21 -1.77 8.87 -2.71
CA LEU A 21 -2.77 8.16 -3.52
C LEU A 21 -4.08 8.95 -3.59
N LEU A 22 -4.65 9.34 -2.45
CA LEU A 22 -5.93 10.05 -2.39
C LEU A 22 -5.92 11.34 -3.21
N ASN A 23 -4.83 12.11 -3.15
CA ASN A 23 -4.65 13.32 -3.95
C ASN A 23 -4.71 13.02 -5.46
N LEU A 24 -4.07 11.93 -5.91
CA LEU A 24 -4.12 11.49 -7.30
C LEU A 24 -5.52 11.03 -7.71
N MET A 25 -6.23 10.33 -6.81
CA MET A 25 -7.59 9.86 -7.07
C MET A 25 -8.58 11.02 -7.21
N GLU A 26 -8.52 11.97 -6.28
CA GLU A 26 -9.39 13.15 -6.28
C GLU A 26 -9.15 13.99 -7.53
N THR A 27 -7.88 14.26 -7.86
CA THR A 27 -7.53 14.99 -9.08
C THR A 27 -7.98 14.20 -10.31
N GLY A 28 -7.64 12.92 -10.40
CA GLY A 28 -7.99 12.08 -11.55
C GLY A 28 -9.49 12.00 -11.80
N LYS A 29 -10.31 11.94 -10.73
CA LYS A 29 -11.77 11.99 -10.82
C LYS A 29 -12.25 13.24 -11.55
N ASN A 30 -11.66 14.41 -11.27
CA ASN A 30 -12.02 15.68 -11.90
C ASN A 30 -11.60 15.76 -13.38
N TYR A 31 -10.63 14.95 -13.81
CA TYR A 31 -10.11 14.92 -15.19
C TYR A 31 -10.48 13.64 -15.95
N GLY A 32 -11.48 12.88 -15.46
CA GLY A 32 -12.03 11.74 -16.19
C GLY A 32 -11.18 10.47 -16.16
N LEU A 33 -10.36 10.27 -15.12
CA LEU A 33 -9.58 9.04 -14.91
C LEU A 33 -10.48 7.80 -14.99
N LYS A 34 -10.05 6.81 -15.77
CA LYS A 34 -10.82 5.57 -16.03
C LYS A 34 -10.21 4.31 -15.44
N LYS A 35 -8.90 4.31 -15.18
CA LYS A 35 -8.18 3.13 -14.71
C LYS A 35 -6.90 3.53 -13.98
N ILE A 36 -6.57 2.78 -12.94
CA ILE A 36 -5.29 2.85 -12.23
C ILE A 36 -4.69 1.45 -12.21
N ILE A 37 -3.36 1.41 -12.26
CA ILE A 37 -2.58 0.21 -11.94
C ILE A 37 -1.77 0.58 -10.71
N PHE A 38 -2.05 -0.06 -9.59
CA PHE A 38 -1.37 0.19 -8.33
C PHE A 38 -0.30 -0.86 -8.08
N ALA A 39 0.92 -0.41 -7.81
CA ALA A 39 2.02 -1.27 -7.40
C ALA A 39 2.00 -1.45 -5.87
N SER A 40 1.41 -2.56 -5.42
CA SER A 40 1.47 -3.00 -4.04
C SER A 40 2.80 -3.71 -3.70
N SER A 41 2.86 -4.41 -2.57
CA SER A 41 4.07 -5.10 -2.11
C SER A 41 3.73 -6.41 -1.39
N GLY A 42 3.70 -7.51 -2.14
CA GLY A 42 3.46 -8.86 -1.58
C GLY A 42 4.39 -9.20 -0.40
N GLY A 43 5.69 -8.90 -0.55
CA GLY A 43 6.68 -9.13 0.52
C GLY A 43 6.54 -8.22 1.76
N ALA A 44 5.65 -7.23 1.75
CA ALA A 44 5.41 -6.36 2.90
C ALA A 44 4.00 -6.50 3.48
N ILE A 45 2.99 -6.82 2.66
CA ILE A 45 1.60 -6.93 3.11
C ILE A 45 1.31 -8.28 3.78
N TYR A 46 1.96 -9.36 3.34
CA TYR A 46 1.76 -10.69 3.94
C TYR A 46 2.60 -10.94 5.21
N GLY A 47 3.53 -10.04 5.53
CA GLY A 47 4.44 -10.18 6.68
C GLY A 47 5.33 -11.42 6.56
N ASP A 48 5.63 -12.03 7.70
CA ASP A 48 6.37 -13.30 7.76
C ASP A 48 5.41 -14.46 7.45
N ALA A 49 5.12 -14.66 6.17
CA ALA A 49 4.20 -15.69 5.70
C ALA A 49 4.81 -17.10 5.82
N ASP A 50 4.03 -18.03 6.39
CA ASP A 50 4.46 -19.43 6.57
C ASP A 50 4.37 -20.29 5.28
N ILE A 51 3.62 -19.81 4.28
CA ILE A 51 3.41 -20.52 3.01
C ILE A 51 4.22 -19.84 1.90
N LEU A 52 5.06 -20.61 1.23
CA LEU A 52 5.92 -20.18 0.13
C LEU A 52 5.75 -21.13 -1.09
N PRO A 53 5.53 -20.61 -2.31
CA PRO A 53 5.26 -19.22 -2.64
C PRO A 53 3.95 -18.74 -2.00
N THR A 54 3.93 -17.52 -1.47
CA THR A 54 2.76 -16.98 -0.78
C THR A 54 1.64 -16.67 -1.79
N PRO A 55 0.48 -17.33 -1.70
CA PRO A 55 -0.63 -17.08 -2.62
C PRO A 55 -1.35 -15.76 -2.28
N GLU A 56 -2.03 -15.15 -3.25
CA GLU A 56 -2.71 -13.86 -3.07
C GLU A 56 -3.90 -13.92 -2.12
N ASN A 57 -4.46 -15.11 -1.87
CA ASN A 57 -5.51 -15.30 -0.87
C ASN A 57 -4.98 -15.52 0.55
N TYR A 58 -3.66 -15.44 0.76
CA TYR A 58 -3.06 -15.55 2.09
C TYR A 58 -3.51 -14.37 2.99
N PRO A 59 -3.76 -14.59 4.28
CA PRO A 59 -4.18 -13.52 5.17
C PRO A 59 -3.16 -12.38 5.23
N VAL A 60 -3.62 -11.16 4.94
CA VAL A 60 -2.82 -9.94 5.01
C VAL A 60 -2.46 -9.62 6.46
N ARG A 61 -1.15 -9.52 6.74
CA ARG A 61 -0.57 -9.34 8.07
C ARG A 61 0.67 -8.43 8.02
N PRO A 62 0.51 -7.15 7.66
CA PRO A 62 1.64 -6.25 7.45
C PRO A 62 2.40 -6.02 8.77
N ALA A 63 3.72 -6.20 8.73
CA ALA A 63 4.62 -6.05 9.88
C ALA A 63 5.34 -4.68 9.93
N SER A 64 4.98 -3.74 9.03
CA SER A 64 5.61 -2.42 8.95
C SER A 64 4.63 -1.33 8.52
N PRO A 65 4.88 -0.04 8.84
CA PRO A 65 4.07 1.07 8.35
C PRO A 65 3.96 1.09 6.83
N TYR A 66 5.05 0.78 6.11
CA TYR A 66 5.01 0.63 4.65
C TYR A 66 4.02 -0.45 4.18
N GLY A 67 4.05 -1.63 4.80
CA GLY A 67 3.09 -2.71 4.48
C GLY A 67 1.65 -2.29 4.78
N ILE A 68 1.42 -1.61 5.91
CA ILE A 68 0.11 -1.07 6.28
C ILE A 68 -0.37 -0.06 5.24
N SER A 69 0.48 0.89 4.84
CA SER A 69 0.13 1.89 3.83
C SER A 69 -0.17 1.25 2.48
N LYS A 70 0.61 0.25 2.05
CA LYS A 70 0.35 -0.46 0.78
C LYS A 70 -0.98 -1.20 0.79
N PHE A 71 -1.27 -1.92 1.87
CA PHE A 71 -2.56 -2.59 1.99
C PHE A 71 -3.72 -1.60 2.12
N THR A 72 -3.54 -0.49 2.84
CA THR A 72 -4.55 0.58 2.93
C THR A 72 -4.87 1.16 1.55
N CYS A 73 -3.85 1.35 0.71
CA CYS A 73 -4.04 1.77 -0.67
C CYS A 73 -4.83 0.76 -1.51
N GLU A 74 -4.65 -0.55 -1.32
CA GLU A 74 -5.50 -1.57 -1.96
C GLU A 74 -6.96 -1.41 -1.52
N LEU A 75 -7.20 -1.27 -0.22
CA LEU A 75 -8.55 -1.09 0.33
C LEU A 75 -9.25 0.19 -0.16
N TYR A 76 -8.51 1.24 -0.52
CA TYR A 76 -9.08 2.44 -1.13
C TYR A 76 -9.42 2.28 -2.62
N LEU A 77 -8.80 1.31 -3.31
CA LEU A 77 -8.92 1.08 -4.74
C LEU A 77 -9.86 -0.07 -5.11
N ASP A 78 -10.21 -0.92 -4.13
CA ASP A 78 -11.31 -1.90 -4.21
C ASP A 78 -12.69 -1.20 -4.26
#